data_AF-A0A498SFJ4-F1
#
_entry.id   AF-A0A498SFJ4-F1
#
_cell.length_a   1.000
_cell.length_b   1.000
_cell.length_c   1.000
_cell.angle_alpha   90.00
_cell.angle_beta   90.00
_cell.angle_gamma   90.00
#
_symmetry.space_group_name_H-M   'P 1'
#
loop_
_entity.id
_entity.type
_entity.pdbx_description
1 polymer ?
#
loop_
_entity_poly.entity_id
_entity_poly.type
_entity_poly.pdbx_seq_one_letter_code
_entity_poly.pdbx_strand_id
1 'polypeptide(L)'
;MRRSYALKTIVFHSCSIGAKGVPPVRSCQSVGAKNIKVIKGPNYLSALDIVKEYGIPIQRVSLSRGLALNRFEKDFFIYPEYSDTDAAESMLQLVSALKNDIKAAADQKDLLWDKYKLSSYAVPKKYGGVDLCYKDLLTICEGLGSYWKFYYRFEQTHLAASLILLYGNDLQKSHYLPRIASGVIRPVIGFSRSEMDSNSESVASLCELTNGKQKLIATNHFINASDANLLLVFAKQGKNNVACYLIENKNGSSATFEMGTKTSIFGRSGLNVNSWDFKQMTVKPSLMLGKLEDGKKILQETLVKRISFGAAVVDSLSEYCNGTLHQNLPLAKRNPIKHLVTKLALNTYVLESMCYYVGGLHDEEFILLLDVEEAVIHKYARHLLSEAISSTVDVIGVDAITSDMNFDELLNEIMSTLLLSNTHLDLQDFVATQVIISYANTNADSIKQWRSFDKRLYERIFGHVEKAISFHDPKLQHFIAEHAHPSLKEACINLEHTMWRLESLLNLLLSSHGKSIISDYNVLGAISKVIEYNFGMVTTIARSSRSYSIGLRNGDLEISWAQLYCSEAANMSMAELRKLYDYFRFERMNSLHCKIGESVLDTGGYCIESPITRNW
;
A
#
# COMPACT_ATOMS: atom_id res chain seq x y z
N MET A 1 51.82 11.26 18.52
CA MET A 1 51.02 12.28 19.24
C MET A 1 49.51 12.05 19.03
N ARG A 2 48.93 11.01 19.64
CA ARG A 2 47.47 10.79 19.68
C ARG A 2 47.11 10.34 21.09
N ARG A 3 46.23 11.08 21.77
CA ARG A 3 45.73 10.76 23.11
C ARG A 3 44.27 10.31 23.02
N SER A 4 44.05 9.16 23.65
CA SER A 4 42.81 8.55 24.10
C SER A 4 42.12 9.38 25.20
N TYR A 5 40.78 9.39 25.22
CA TYR A 5 39.86 9.58 26.37
C TYR A 5 38.48 9.04 25.93
N ALA A 6 38.01 7.85 26.30
CA ALA A 6 37.49 7.36 27.59
C ALA A 6 36.09 7.91 27.99
N LEU A 7 35.07 7.04 27.81
CA LEU A 7 33.87 6.74 28.64
C LEU A 7 33.28 7.81 29.59
N LYS A 8 31.94 7.98 29.54
CA LYS A 8 31.09 7.96 30.75
C LYS A 8 29.59 7.74 30.48
N THR A 9 29.10 6.66 31.08
CA THR A 9 27.72 6.21 31.30
C THR A 9 26.94 7.14 32.23
N ILE A 10 25.63 7.33 32.02
CA ILE A 10 24.65 7.51 33.10
C ILE A 10 23.46 6.58 32.84
N VAL A 11 23.31 5.64 33.76
CA VAL A 11 22.23 4.66 33.91
C VAL A 11 21.01 5.35 34.51
N PHE A 12 19.82 5.11 33.98
CA PHE A 12 18.59 5.15 34.77
C PHE A 12 17.90 3.79 34.68
N HIS A 13 18.02 3.02 35.76
CA HIS A 13 17.20 1.85 36.05
C HIS A 13 15.82 2.33 36.52
N SER A 14 14.77 1.79 35.92
CA SER A 14 13.52 1.52 36.63
C SER A 14 13.10 0.09 36.34
N CYS A 15 13.37 -0.80 37.31
CA CYS A 15 12.74 -2.10 37.41
C CYS A 15 11.24 -1.90 37.68
N SER A 16 10.39 -2.61 36.94
CA SER A 16 9.08 -3.00 37.43
C SER A 16 8.92 -4.52 37.31
N ILE A 17 8.60 -5.12 38.44
CA ILE A 17 8.43 -6.55 38.67
C ILE A 17 7.01 -6.94 38.27
N GLY A 18 6.88 -7.98 37.44
CA GLY A 18 5.81 -8.99 37.55
C GLY A 18 4.49 -8.78 36.78
N ALA A 19 4.37 -9.44 35.64
CA ALA A 19 3.23 -10.32 35.32
C ALA A 19 3.74 -11.42 34.37
N LYS A 20 3.71 -12.68 34.83
CA LYS A 20 4.19 -13.85 34.06
C LYS A 20 3.32 -14.02 32.80
N GLY A 21 3.93 -14.00 31.61
CA GLY A 21 3.29 -14.49 30.38
C GLY A 21 3.66 -13.82 29.06
N VAL A 22 4.28 -12.63 29.06
CA VAL A 22 4.68 -11.92 27.81
C VAL A 22 6.13 -11.42 27.98
N PRO A 23 7.07 -11.72 27.08
CA PRO A 23 8.43 -11.18 27.16
C PRO A 23 8.37 -9.64 27.08
N PRO A 24 9.18 -8.91 27.84
CA PRO A 24 9.21 -7.45 27.77
C PRO A 24 9.83 -7.01 26.44
N VAL A 25 8.99 -6.68 25.45
CA VAL A 25 9.43 -6.00 24.23
C VAL A 25 9.86 -4.58 24.62
N ARG A 26 11.18 -4.34 24.65
CA ARG A 26 11.74 -3.01 24.89
C ARG A 26 11.44 -2.12 23.69
N SER A 27 11.10 -0.85 23.94
CA SER A 27 10.92 0.14 22.86
C SER A 27 12.27 0.45 22.23
N CYS A 28 12.36 0.28 20.91
CA CYS A 28 13.42 0.86 20.12
C CYS A 28 13.31 2.39 20.18
N GLN A 29 14.26 3.05 20.85
CA GLN A 29 14.47 4.48 20.62
C GLN A 29 15.23 4.62 19.30
N SER A 30 14.64 5.29 18.31
CA SER A 30 15.36 5.69 17.11
C SER A 30 16.44 6.70 17.49
N VAL A 31 17.65 6.49 16.99
CA VAL A 31 18.75 7.45 17.15
C VAL A 31 18.41 8.65 16.29
N GLY A 32 17.84 9.69 16.91
CA GLY A 32 17.42 10.89 16.22
C GLY A 32 18.56 11.53 15.41
N ALA A 33 18.32 11.74 14.12
CA ALA A 33 19.03 12.74 13.34
C ALA A 33 18.71 14.11 13.94
N LYS A 34 19.60 14.61 14.82
CA LYS A 34 19.43 15.87 15.58
C LYS A 34 19.35 17.16 14.74
N ASN A 35 19.17 17.09 13.41
CA ASN A 35 19.18 18.27 12.53
C ASN A 35 17.95 18.45 11.64
N ILE A 36 16.82 17.77 11.90
CA ILE A 36 15.54 18.15 11.31
C ILE A 36 14.75 18.91 12.37
N LYS A 37 14.39 20.18 12.11
CA LYS A 37 13.42 20.89 12.95
C LYS A 37 12.18 19.99 13.01
N VAL A 38 11.92 19.40 14.17
CA VAL A 38 10.68 18.63 14.43
C VAL A 38 9.51 19.56 14.13
N ILE A 39 8.88 19.35 12.97
CA ILE A 39 7.70 20.09 12.54
C ILE A 39 6.60 19.67 13.52
N LYS A 40 6.16 20.61 14.37
CA LYS A 40 5.10 20.35 15.34
C LYS A 40 3.78 20.09 14.60
N GLY A 41 3.46 18.81 14.41
CA GLY A 41 2.17 18.30 13.96
C GLY A 41 1.85 18.62 12.48
N PRO A 42 1.53 17.63 11.64
CA PRO A 42 1.18 17.91 10.28
C PRO A 42 -0.28 18.38 10.26
N ASN A 43 -0.50 19.68 10.12
CA ASN A 43 -1.56 20.05 9.19
C ASN A 43 -1.04 19.57 7.83
N TYR A 44 -1.40 18.35 7.40
CA TYR A 44 -0.90 17.79 6.13
C TYR A 44 -1.31 18.70 4.96
N LEU A 45 -0.29 19.41 4.49
CA LEU A 45 -0.20 20.30 3.35
C LEU A 45 0.00 19.44 2.09
N SER A 46 -0.52 19.87 0.93
CA SER A 46 -0.21 19.14 -0.32
C SER A 46 1.32 19.10 -0.55
N ALA A 47 1.82 18.17 -1.37
CA ALA A 47 3.25 18.11 -1.66
C ALA A 47 3.81 19.48 -2.12
N LEU A 48 3.03 20.24 -2.89
CA LEU A 48 3.39 21.61 -3.29
C LEU A 48 3.41 22.58 -2.11
N ASP A 49 2.43 22.49 -1.21
CA ASP A 49 2.35 23.37 -0.05
C ASP A 49 3.52 23.11 0.90
N ILE A 50 3.92 21.84 1.08
CA ILE A 50 5.11 21.48 1.85
C ILE A 50 6.38 22.07 1.22
N VAL A 51 6.55 21.90 -0.09
CA VAL A 51 7.71 22.45 -0.81
C VAL A 51 7.76 23.98 -0.68
N LYS A 52 6.61 24.66 -0.78
CA LYS A 52 6.53 26.13 -0.69
C LYS A 52 6.70 26.67 0.73
N GLU A 53 6.07 26.05 1.71
CA GLU A 53 6.05 26.52 3.10
C GLU A 53 7.37 26.22 3.81
N TYR A 54 7.97 25.06 3.54
CA TYR A 54 9.19 24.61 4.23
C TYR A 54 10.46 24.67 3.38
N GLY A 55 10.36 24.94 2.08
CA GLY A 55 11.53 25.01 1.19
C GLY A 55 12.25 23.68 0.98
N ILE A 56 11.57 22.56 1.23
CA ILE A 56 12.13 21.20 1.15
C ILE A 56 12.01 20.72 -0.31
N PRO A 57 13.06 20.11 -0.89
CA PRO A 57 13.00 19.63 -2.26
C PRO A 57 12.07 18.41 -2.38
N ILE A 58 11.40 18.27 -3.54
CA ILE A 58 10.34 17.27 -3.75
C ILE A 58 10.76 15.83 -3.45
N GLN A 59 12.01 15.47 -3.72
CA GLN A 59 12.48 14.11 -3.49
C GLN A 59 12.58 13.76 -1.99
N ARG A 60 12.76 14.74 -1.10
CA ARG A 60 12.65 14.55 0.37
C ARG A 60 11.22 14.57 0.87
N VAL A 61 10.29 15.08 0.06
CA VAL A 61 8.87 15.06 0.38
C VAL A 61 8.27 13.69 0.06
N SER A 62 8.63 13.08 -1.07
CA SER A 62 8.22 11.72 -1.46
C SER A 62 9.22 11.14 -2.47
N LEU A 63 9.64 9.90 -2.24
CA LEU A 63 10.63 9.20 -3.05
C LEU A 63 10.15 9.05 -4.49
N SER A 64 8.96 8.48 -4.69
CA SER A 64 8.39 8.15 -6.00
C SER A 64 8.17 9.40 -6.85
N ARG A 65 7.77 10.50 -6.20
CA ARG A 65 7.71 11.82 -6.86
C ARG A 65 9.10 12.27 -7.28
N GLY A 66 10.10 12.18 -6.40
CA GLY A 66 11.50 12.46 -6.72
C GLY A 66 12.00 11.68 -7.94
N LEU A 67 11.81 10.36 -7.94
CA LEU A 67 12.21 9.46 -9.03
C LEU A 67 11.55 9.83 -10.36
N ALA A 68 10.25 10.17 -10.34
CA ALA A 68 9.51 10.59 -11.53
C ALA A 68 9.94 11.96 -12.07
N LEU A 69 10.46 12.84 -11.21
CA LEU A 69 11.14 14.07 -11.58
C LEU A 69 12.62 13.86 -11.95
N ASN A 70 13.08 12.61 -12.03
CA ASN A 70 14.48 12.25 -12.26
C ASN A 70 15.43 12.98 -11.28
N ARG A 71 15.01 13.07 -10.01
CA ARG A 71 15.80 13.61 -8.90
C ARG A 71 16.09 12.49 -7.93
N PHE A 72 17.37 12.33 -7.60
CA PHE A 72 17.85 11.23 -6.78
C PHE A 72 18.58 11.76 -5.53
N GLU A 73 18.37 11.10 -4.39
CA GLU A 73 19.20 11.28 -3.20
C GLU A 73 19.83 9.94 -2.80
N LYS A 74 21.15 9.97 -2.59
CA LYS A 74 21.96 8.80 -2.25
C LYS A 74 21.48 8.06 -1.00
N ASP A 75 20.87 8.78 -0.05
CA ASP A 75 20.42 8.21 1.22
C ASP A 75 19.27 7.19 1.00
N PHE A 76 18.60 7.21 -0.16
CA PHE A 76 17.57 6.23 -0.51
C PHE A 76 18.10 4.83 -0.85
N PHE A 77 19.42 4.66 -0.97
CA PHE A 77 20.02 3.33 -1.12
C PHE A 77 20.47 2.72 0.21
N ILE A 78 20.26 3.43 1.31
CA ILE A 78 20.42 2.87 2.66
C ILE A 78 19.13 2.12 2.98
N TYR A 79 19.18 0.80 2.93
CA TYR A 79 18.03 -0.01 3.33
C TYR A 79 17.85 0.07 4.86
N PRO A 80 16.67 0.46 5.37
CA PRO A 80 16.48 0.70 6.80
C PRO A 80 16.80 -0.51 7.67
N GLU A 81 17.39 -0.27 8.83
CA GLU A 81 17.80 -1.31 9.78
C GLU A 81 17.02 -1.22 11.10
N TYR A 82 17.02 -2.31 11.86
CA TYR A 82 16.67 -2.26 13.28
C TYR A 82 17.83 -1.61 14.04
N SER A 83 17.52 -0.63 14.89
CA SER A 83 18.52 0.02 15.74
C SER A 83 19.02 -0.90 16.86
N ASP A 84 18.18 -1.84 17.31
CA ASP A 84 18.47 -2.82 18.36
C ASP A 84 18.25 -4.24 17.83
N THR A 85 19.33 -5.02 17.73
CA THR A 85 19.29 -6.40 17.22
C THR A 85 18.55 -7.34 18.15
N ASP A 86 18.64 -7.13 19.47
CA ASP A 86 18.00 -7.99 20.47
C ASP A 86 16.47 -7.83 20.41
N ALA A 87 16.01 -6.60 20.13
CA ALA A 87 14.60 -6.31 19.90
C ALA A 87 14.07 -7.01 18.65
N ALA A 88 14.83 -6.98 17.55
CA ALA A 88 14.48 -7.67 16.31
C ALA A 88 14.38 -9.20 16.51
N GLU A 89 15.35 -9.81 17.20
CA GLU A 89 15.31 -11.25 17.53
C GLU A 89 14.11 -11.62 18.40
N SER A 90 13.81 -10.79 19.40
CA SER A 90 12.64 -11.00 20.28
C SER A 90 11.32 -10.95 19.51
N MET A 91 11.21 -10.02 18.55
CA MET A 91 10.04 -9.90 17.68
C MET A 91 9.89 -11.10 16.75
N LEU A 92 10.97 -11.58 16.15
CA LEU A 92 10.97 -12.80 15.32
C LEU A 92 10.55 -14.03 16.13
N GLN A 93 11.04 -14.17 17.37
CA GLN A 93 10.63 -15.26 18.26
C GLN A 93 9.13 -15.18 18.58
N LEU A 94 8.61 -13.99 18.91
CA LEU A 94 7.19 -13.77 19.17
C LEU A 94 6.32 -14.17 17.98
N VAL A 95 6.70 -13.73 16.78
CA VAL A 95 5.96 -14.03 15.55
C VAL A 95 6.02 -15.50 15.18
N SER A 96 7.17 -16.16 15.39
CA SER A 96 7.29 -17.60 15.17
C SER A 96 6.38 -18.40 16.12
N ALA A 97 6.29 -18.00 17.39
CA ALA A 97 5.40 -18.61 18.37
C ALA A 97 3.92 -18.38 18.00
N LEU A 98 3.58 -17.16 17.58
CA LEU A 98 2.24 -16.81 17.13
C LEU A 98 1.82 -17.66 15.91
N LYS A 99 2.69 -17.81 14.90
CA LYS A 99 2.42 -18.63 13.70
C LYS A 99 2.19 -20.10 14.07
N ASN A 100 2.99 -20.64 14.99
CA ASN A 100 2.85 -22.03 15.46
C ASN A 100 1.54 -22.23 16.24
N ASP A 101 1.20 -21.31 17.14
CA ASP A 101 -0.04 -21.36 17.91
C ASP A 101 -1.27 -21.24 17.00
N ILE A 102 -1.22 -20.39 15.96
CA ILE A 102 -2.31 -20.26 14.97
C ILE A 102 -2.51 -21.56 14.20
N LYS A 103 -1.42 -22.24 13.81
CA LYS A 103 -1.50 -23.55 13.13
C LYS A 103 -2.03 -24.65 14.04
N ALA A 104 -1.67 -24.63 15.33
CA ALA A 104 -2.10 -25.63 16.31
C ALA A 104 -3.55 -25.43 16.79
N ALA A 105 -4.04 -24.20 16.80
CA ALA A 105 -5.39 -23.89 17.24
C ALA A 105 -6.41 -24.21 16.15
N ALA A 106 -7.24 -25.24 16.35
CA ALA A 106 -8.36 -25.55 15.45
C ALA A 106 -9.50 -24.51 15.60
N ASP A 107 -10.24 -24.57 16.72
CA ASP A 107 -11.50 -23.80 16.90
C ASP A 107 -11.43 -22.67 17.93
N GLN A 108 -10.37 -22.62 18.75
CA GLN A 108 -10.20 -21.62 19.82
C GLN A 108 -9.26 -20.47 19.43
N LYS A 109 -9.22 -20.13 18.14
CA LYS A 109 -8.30 -19.11 17.62
C LYS A 109 -8.51 -17.76 18.29
N ASP A 110 -9.76 -17.34 18.56
CA ASP A 110 -10.06 -16.03 19.17
C ASP A 110 -9.41 -15.82 20.56
N LEU A 111 -9.10 -16.89 21.31
CA LEU A 111 -8.36 -16.80 22.59
C LEU A 111 -6.89 -16.37 22.40
N LEU A 112 -6.30 -16.63 21.23
CA LEU A 112 -4.93 -16.21 20.90
C LEU A 112 -4.83 -14.68 20.81
N TRP A 113 -5.89 -14.01 20.38
CA TRP A 113 -5.92 -12.55 20.29
C TRP A 113 -5.62 -11.90 21.64
N ASP A 114 -6.30 -12.37 22.68
CA ASP A 114 -6.15 -11.87 24.05
C ASP A 114 -4.85 -12.38 24.69
N LYS A 115 -4.45 -13.64 24.42
CA LYS A 115 -3.17 -14.22 24.90
C LYS A 115 -1.98 -13.38 24.49
N TYR A 116 -1.91 -12.98 23.21
CA TYR A 116 -0.82 -12.18 22.65
C TYR A 116 -1.04 -10.67 22.78
N LYS A 117 -2.18 -10.23 23.36
CA LYS A 117 -2.54 -8.82 23.54
C LYS A 117 -2.37 -7.99 22.24
N LEU A 118 -2.80 -8.54 21.11
CA LEU A 118 -2.55 -7.98 19.78
C LEU A 118 -3.07 -6.54 19.63
N SER A 119 -4.15 -6.18 20.33
CA SER A 119 -4.70 -4.82 20.33
C SER A 119 -3.76 -3.77 20.94
N SER A 120 -2.86 -4.17 21.84
CA SER A 120 -1.94 -3.26 22.53
C SER A 120 -0.79 -2.78 21.63
N TYR A 121 -0.47 -3.54 20.58
CA TYR A 121 0.60 -3.23 19.63
C TYR A 121 0.26 -2.04 18.73
N ALA A 122 -1.02 -1.81 18.46
CA ALA A 122 -1.51 -0.68 17.67
C ALA A 122 -1.48 0.67 18.41
N VAL A 123 -1.15 0.69 19.71
CA VAL A 123 -1.29 1.87 20.56
C VAL A 123 0.06 2.29 21.17
N PRO A 124 0.37 3.61 21.24
CA PRO A 124 1.56 4.10 21.91
C PRO A 124 1.58 3.83 23.42
N LYS A 125 2.80 3.74 23.98
CA LYS A 125 3.05 3.50 25.41
C LYS A 125 2.35 4.52 26.32
N LYS A 126 2.29 5.79 25.90
CA LYS A 126 1.61 6.87 26.63
C LYS A 126 0.15 6.52 26.96
N TYR A 127 -0.50 5.73 26.13
CA TYR A 127 -1.89 5.32 26.30
C TYR A 127 -2.02 3.85 26.74
N GLY A 128 -0.95 3.24 27.27
CA GLY A 128 -0.99 1.86 27.79
C GLY A 128 -0.78 0.75 26.74
N GLY A 129 -0.33 1.10 25.54
CA GLY A 129 0.12 0.12 24.54
C GLY A 129 1.62 -0.18 24.61
N VAL A 130 2.16 -0.78 23.54
CA VAL A 130 3.55 -1.30 23.50
C VAL A 130 4.52 -0.38 22.74
N ASP A 131 4.01 0.61 21.99
CA ASP A 131 4.82 1.57 21.21
C ASP A 131 5.79 0.87 20.26
N LEU A 132 5.22 0.01 19.42
CA LEU A 132 5.97 -0.69 18.39
C LEU A 132 6.30 0.23 17.23
N CYS A 133 7.47 0.01 16.63
CA CYS A 133 7.83 0.69 15.39
C CYS A 133 7.08 0.08 14.20
N TYR A 134 7.06 0.76 13.07
CA TYR A 134 6.39 0.28 11.86
C TYR A 134 6.95 -1.04 11.37
N LYS A 135 8.27 -1.24 11.45
CA LYS A 135 8.88 -2.53 11.09
C LYS A 135 8.36 -3.67 11.97
N ASP A 136 8.21 -3.46 13.28
CA ASP A 136 7.63 -4.45 14.20
C ASP A 136 6.18 -4.80 13.84
N LEU A 137 5.37 -3.78 13.50
CA LEU A 137 3.99 -3.95 13.08
C LEU A 137 3.88 -4.76 11.78
N LEU A 138 4.78 -4.51 10.82
CA LEU A 138 4.87 -5.30 9.59
C LEU A 138 5.22 -6.77 9.88
N THR A 139 6.19 -7.02 10.76
CA THR A 139 6.57 -8.39 11.14
C THR A 139 5.41 -9.13 11.83
N ILE A 140 4.60 -8.44 12.66
CA ILE A 140 3.37 -9.02 13.23
C ILE A 140 2.35 -9.34 12.14
N CYS A 141 2.12 -8.41 11.20
CA CYS A 141 1.22 -8.60 10.06
C CYS A 141 1.59 -9.83 9.22
N GLU A 142 2.87 -10.05 8.96
CA GLU A 142 3.39 -11.24 8.27
C GLU A 142 3.08 -12.53 9.04
N GLY A 143 3.27 -12.51 10.36
CA GLY A 143 2.89 -13.60 11.25
C GLY A 143 1.40 -13.93 11.23
N LEU A 144 0.56 -12.90 11.14
CA LEU A 144 -0.89 -13.01 11.06
C LEU A 144 -1.38 -13.39 9.65
N GLY A 145 -0.54 -13.31 8.62
CA GLY A 145 -0.94 -13.58 7.24
C GLY A 145 -1.30 -15.01 6.91
N SER A 146 -1.06 -15.95 7.82
CA SER A 146 -1.63 -17.30 7.76
C SER A 146 -3.07 -17.39 8.27
N TYR A 147 -3.63 -16.33 8.87
CA TYR A 147 -5.01 -16.30 9.37
C TYR A 147 -5.67 -14.93 9.20
N TRP A 148 -6.43 -14.80 8.11
CA TRP A 148 -6.82 -13.51 7.55
C TRP A 148 -7.81 -12.75 8.43
N LYS A 149 -8.66 -13.46 9.18
CA LYS A 149 -9.56 -12.86 10.18
C LYS A 149 -8.80 -12.03 11.22
N PHE A 150 -7.66 -12.54 11.71
CA PHE A 150 -6.85 -11.83 12.70
C PHE A 150 -6.11 -10.67 12.09
N TYR A 151 -5.55 -10.87 10.90
CA TYR A 151 -4.92 -9.76 10.20
C TYR A 151 -5.88 -8.60 9.99
N TYR A 152 -7.07 -8.85 9.43
CA TYR A 152 -8.05 -7.78 9.19
C TYR A 152 -8.43 -7.07 10.47
N ARG A 153 -8.63 -7.81 11.55
CA ARG A 153 -8.89 -7.22 12.87
C ARG A 153 -7.73 -6.36 13.36
N PHE A 154 -6.50 -6.79 13.15
CA PHE A 154 -5.29 -6.05 13.52
C PHE A 154 -5.13 -4.78 12.70
N GLU A 155 -5.30 -4.87 11.38
CA GLU A 155 -5.28 -3.75 10.45
C GLU A 155 -6.34 -2.70 10.81
N GLN A 156 -7.58 -3.11 11.07
CA GLN A 156 -8.66 -2.22 11.50
C GLN A 156 -8.35 -1.55 12.85
N THR A 157 -7.78 -2.30 13.79
CA THR A 157 -7.38 -1.77 15.10
C THR A 157 -6.25 -0.75 14.97
N HIS A 158 -5.23 -1.07 14.18
CA HIS A 158 -4.10 -0.19 13.90
C HIS A 158 -4.54 1.09 13.19
N LEU A 159 -5.34 0.97 12.13
CA LEU A 159 -5.85 2.11 11.38
C LEU A 159 -6.74 3.01 12.27
N ALA A 160 -7.64 2.43 13.07
CA ALA A 160 -8.51 3.21 13.96
C ALA A 160 -7.72 3.93 15.06
N ALA A 161 -6.73 3.26 15.66
CA ALA A 161 -5.84 3.87 16.64
C ALA A 161 -5.04 5.03 16.01
N SER A 162 -4.52 4.83 14.80
CA SER A 162 -3.77 5.84 14.04
C SER A 162 -4.62 7.07 13.73
N LEU A 163 -5.86 6.88 13.26
CA LEU A 163 -6.79 7.97 12.99
C LEU A 163 -7.15 8.76 14.26
N ILE A 164 -7.37 8.08 15.39
CA ILE A 164 -7.63 8.74 16.68
C ILE A 164 -6.39 9.49 17.18
N LEU A 165 -5.20 8.95 16.98
CA LEU A 165 -3.94 9.63 17.32
C LEU A 165 -3.72 10.90 16.50
N LEU A 166 -4.03 10.86 15.21
CA LEU A 166 -3.83 11.96 14.28
C LEU A 166 -4.90 13.05 14.45
N TYR A 167 -6.18 12.68 14.41
CA TYR A 167 -7.30 13.62 14.31
C TYR A 167 -8.12 13.76 15.59
N GLY A 168 -7.90 12.89 16.58
CA GLY A 168 -8.62 12.95 17.84
C GLY A 168 -8.27 14.20 18.64
N ASN A 169 -9.23 14.71 19.42
CA ASN A 169 -8.92 15.66 20.49
C ASN A 169 -8.38 14.94 21.75
N ASP A 170 -7.86 15.68 22.72
CA ASP A 170 -7.25 15.09 23.93
C ASP A 170 -8.21 14.21 24.75
N LEU A 171 -9.50 14.55 24.78
CA LEU A 171 -10.53 13.75 25.44
C LEU A 171 -10.77 12.42 24.71
N GLN A 172 -10.83 12.45 23.37
CA GLN A 172 -10.97 11.24 22.55
C GLN A 172 -9.74 10.34 22.68
N LYS A 173 -8.52 10.91 22.63
CA LYS A 173 -7.28 10.15 22.78
C LYS A 173 -7.18 9.47 24.15
N SER A 174 -7.43 10.22 25.22
CA SER A 174 -7.38 9.68 26.59
C SER A 174 -8.47 8.66 26.90
N HIS A 175 -9.64 8.76 26.25
CA HIS A 175 -10.74 7.82 26.45
C HIS A 175 -10.60 6.54 25.61
N TYR A 176 -10.34 6.67 24.31
CA TYR A 176 -10.38 5.52 23.38
C TYR A 176 -9.08 4.72 23.35
N LEU A 177 -7.92 5.37 23.28
CA LEU A 177 -6.65 4.66 23.05
C LEU A 177 -6.29 3.66 24.16
N PRO A 178 -6.43 3.98 25.46
CA PRO A 178 -6.18 2.99 26.53
C PRO A 178 -7.17 1.83 26.54
N ARG A 179 -8.41 2.10 26.14
CA ARG A 179 -9.46 1.07 26.04
C ARG A 179 -9.25 0.18 24.82
N ILE A 180 -8.69 0.70 23.74
CA ILE A 180 -8.24 -0.09 22.58
C ILE A 180 -7.04 -0.95 23.00
N ALA A 181 -6.03 -0.37 23.65
CA ALA A 181 -4.83 -1.10 24.07
C ALA A 181 -5.16 -2.30 24.98
N SER A 182 -6.09 -2.12 25.92
CA SER A 182 -6.56 -3.18 26.82
C SER A 182 -7.49 -4.22 26.16
N GLY A 183 -7.92 -4.02 24.91
CA GLY A 183 -8.86 -4.90 24.21
C GLY A 183 -10.32 -4.73 24.65
N VAL A 184 -10.62 -3.81 25.57
CA VAL A 184 -11.99 -3.48 25.99
C VAL A 184 -12.76 -2.86 24.84
N ILE A 185 -12.12 -1.98 24.06
CA ILE A 185 -12.66 -1.43 22.82
C ILE A 185 -12.05 -2.16 21.62
N ARG A 186 -12.94 -2.60 20.72
CA ARG A 186 -12.66 -3.27 19.46
C ARG A 186 -13.21 -2.37 18.36
N PRO A 187 -12.36 -1.52 17.76
CA PRO A 187 -12.80 -0.59 16.72
C PRO A 187 -12.99 -1.32 15.39
N VAL A 188 -13.91 -0.83 14.59
CA VAL A 188 -14.07 -1.20 13.17
C VAL A 188 -14.37 0.04 12.36
N ILE A 189 -13.85 0.08 11.14
CA ILE A 189 -13.94 1.23 10.26
C ILE A 189 -14.96 0.94 9.18
N GLY A 190 -15.91 1.87 9.04
CA GLY A 190 -16.91 1.82 8.00
C GLY A 190 -16.27 2.18 6.67
N PHE A 191 -16.59 1.43 5.63
CA PHE A 191 -16.30 1.82 4.27
C PHE A 191 -17.62 2.10 3.55
N SER A 192 -17.68 3.21 2.83
CA SER A 192 -18.83 3.52 1.98
C SER A 192 -18.63 2.86 0.63
N ARG A 193 -19.52 1.94 0.25
CA ARG A 193 -19.53 1.32 -1.08
C ARG A 193 -19.76 2.36 -2.21
N SER A 194 -20.17 3.58 -1.88
CA SER A 194 -20.41 4.68 -2.83
C SER A 194 -19.14 5.40 -3.30
N GLU A 195 -17.94 4.96 -2.92
CA GLU A 195 -16.68 5.64 -3.24
C GLU A 195 -16.09 5.28 -4.61
N MET A 196 -16.84 4.56 -5.43
CA MET A 196 -16.53 4.32 -6.84
C MET A 196 -17.11 5.34 -7.80
N ASP A 197 -18.11 6.12 -7.39
CA ASP A 197 -18.74 7.09 -8.26
C ASP A 197 -18.49 8.50 -7.76
N SER A 198 -17.47 9.16 -8.33
CA SER A 198 -17.28 10.61 -8.21
C SER A 198 -18.49 11.42 -8.72
N ASN A 199 -19.44 10.77 -9.42
CA ASN A 199 -20.63 11.38 -10.02
C ASN A 199 -21.98 10.90 -9.44
N SER A 200 -22.03 10.09 -8.38
CA SER A 200 -23.33 9.68 -7.85
C SER A 200 -23.87 10.70 -6.84
N GLU A 201 -24.94 11.41 -7.23
CA GLU A 201 -25.84 12.15 -6.34
C GLU A 201 -26.53 11.22 -5.30
N SER A 202 -26.38 9.90 -5.44
CA SER A 202 -26.93 8.88 -4.54
C SER A 202 -25.96 8.52 -3.42
N VAL A 203 -25.86 9.36 -2.39
CA VAL A 203 -25.22 8.94 -1.14
C VAL A 203 -26.28 8.61 -0.11
N ALA A 204 -26.32 7.33 0.27
CA ALA A 204 -27.21 6.79 1.30
C ALA A 204 -26.86 7.27 2.73
N SER A 205 -25.69 7.90 2.91
CA SER A 205 -25.16 8.35 4.20
C SER A 205 -25.05 9.86 4.32
N LEU A 206 -26.09 10.47 4.91
CA LEU A 206 -26.28 11.90 5.11
C LEU A 206 -26.39 12.24 6.60
N CYS A 207 -25.62 13.23 7.04
CA CYS A 207 -25.81 13.88 8.32
C CYS A 207 -26.53 15.21 8.10
N GLU A 208 -27.82 15.23 8.44
CA GLU A 208 -28.68 16.42 8.30
C GLU A 208 -28.79 17.20 9.60
N LEU A 209 -28.98 18.51 9.49
CA LEU A 209 -29.28 19.37 10.64
C LEU A 209 -30.80 19.51 10.73
N THR A 210 -31.43 18.87 11.73
CA THR A 210 -32.87 18.97 11.96
C THR A 210 -33.11 19.56 13.36
N ASN A 211 -33.84 20.67 13.45
CA ASN A 211 -34.20 21.34 14.71
C ASN A 211 -33.00 21.68 15.62
N GLY A 212 -31.87 22.11 15.01
CA GLY A 212 -30.64 22.45 15.74
C GLY A 212 -29.84 21.25 16.26
N LYS A 213 -30.26 20.02 15.99
CA LYS A 213 -29.53 18.79 16.32
C LYS A 213 -29.07 18.08 15.04
N GLN A 214 -27.85 17.59 15.03
CA GLN A 214 -27.33 16.78 13.92
C GLN A 214 -27.93 15.37 14.01
N LYS A 215 -28.63 14.96 12.95
CA LYS A 215 -29.18 13.62 12.79
C LYS A 215 -28.40 12.88 11.71
N LEU A 216 -27.86 11.73 12.08
CA LEU A 216 -27.17 10.82 11.18
C LEU A 216 -28.17 9.82 10.59
N ILE A 217 -28.28 9.82 9.27
CA ILE A 217 -28.94 8.79 8.49
C ILE A 217 -27.87 8.18 7.60
N ALA A 218 -27.44 6.96 7.89
CA ALA A 218 -26.33 6.36 7.16
C ALA A 218 -26.43 4.86 7.03
N THR A 219 -25.94 4.35 5.92
CA THR A 219 -25.65 2.93 5.72
C THR A 219 -24.15 2.80 5.51
N ASN A 220 -23.47 2.17 6.46
CA ASN A 220 -22.03 1.87 6.36
C ASN A 220 -21.83 0.35 6.35
N HIS A 221 -20.80 -0.10 5.64
CA HIS A 221 -20.40 -1.51 5.63
C HIS A 221 -19.16 -1.67 6.48
N PHE A 222 -19.10 -2.76 7.24
CA PHE A 222 -18.00 -3.06 8.14
C PHE A 222 -17.54 -4.50 7.96
N ILE A 223 -16.23 -4.72 7.98
CA ILE A 223 -15.63 -6.04 7.88
C ILE A 223 -15.52 -6.62 9.29
N ASN A 224 -16.09 -7.81 9.49
CA ASN A 224 -15.99 -8.60 10.71
C ASN A 224 -16.40 -7.80 11.97
N ALA A 225 -17.53 -7.10 11.90
CA ALA A 225 -18.00 -6.20 12.96
C ALA A 225 -18.85 -6.85 14.05
N SER A 226 -18.95 -8.19 14.08
CA SER A 226 -19.85 -8.90 15.00
C SER A 226 -19.52 -8.65 16.48
N ASP A 227 -18.25 -8.46 16.81
CA ASP A 227 -17.77 -8.21 18.17
C ASP A 227 -17.20 -6.78 18.34
N ALA A 228 -17.43 -5.90 17.34
CA ALA A 228 -16.99 -4.52 17.40
C ALA A 228 -17.91 -3.68 18.28
N ASN A 229 -17.29 -2.83 19.11
CA ASN A 229 -18.00 -1.94 20.03
C ASN A 229 -17.63 -0.47 19.89
N LEU A 230 -16.79 -0.14 18.91
CA LEU A 230 -16.55 1.22 18.44
C LEU A 230 -16.59 1.21 16.91
N LEU A 231 -17.47 2.02 16.33
CA LEU A 231 -17.65 2.15 14.89
C LEU A 231 -17.11 3.52 14.47
N LEU A 232 -16.22 3.53 13.47
CA LEU A 232 -15.84 4.75 12.76
C LEU A 232 -16.75 4.87 11.55
N VAL A 233 -17.72 5.79 11.60
CA VAL A 233 -18.79 5.92 10.61
C VAL A 233 -18.56 7.13 9.74
N PHE A 234 -18.55 6.95 8.42
CA PHE A 234 -18.45 8.04 7.48
C PHE A 234 -19.84 8.47 6.99
N ALA A 235 -20.06 9.79 6.95
CA ALA A 235 -21.28 10.37 6.39
C ALA A 235 -21.01 11.70 5.71
N LYS A 236 -21.75 11.99 4.64
CA LYS A 236 -21.72 13.28 3.98
C LYS A 236 -22.42 14.32 4.85
N GLN A 237 -21.82 15.50 4.95
CA GLN A 237 -22.39 16.65 5.64
C GLN A 237 -22.37 17.84 4.68
N GLY A 238 -23.53 18.13 4.08
CA GLY A 238 -23.66 19.09 2.99
C GLY A 238 -23.21 18.53 1.64
N LYS A 239 -23.08 19.40 0.63
CA LYS A 239 -22.84 18.99 -0.77
C LYS A 239 -21.47 18.34 -1.02
N ASN A 240 -20.44 18.71 -0.28
CA ASN A 240 -19.06 18.39 -0.66
C ASN A 240 -18.15 17.91 0.48
N ASN A 241 -18.67 17.76 1.71
CA ASN A 241 -17.85 17.35 2.86
C ASN A 241 -18.28 15.98 3.36
N VAL A 242 -17.30 15.21 3.81
CA VAL A 242 -17.48 13.94 4.51
C VAL A 242 -16.98 14.17 5.93
N ALA A 243 -17.67 13.62 6.92
CA ALA A 243 -17.26 13.64 8.32
C ALA A 243 -17.14 12.19 8.83
N CYS A 244 -16.22 11.97 9.78
CA CYS A 244 -16.04 10.70 10.46
C CYS A 244 -16.55 10.81 11.90
N TYR A 245 -17.36 9.85 12.35
CA TYR A 245 -17.97 9.83 13.67
C TYR A 245 -17.58 8.58 14.46
N LEU A 246 -17.22 8.77 15.73
CA LEU A 246 -16.90 7.70 16.68
C LEU A 246 -18.18 7.28 17.43
N ILE A 247 -18.69 6.09 17.13
CA ILE A 247 -19.95 5.58 17.70
C ILE A 247 -19.69 4.32 18.53
N GLU A 248 -19.89 4.40 19.85
CA GLU A 248 -19.80 3.21 20.72
C GLU A 248 -21.06 2.35 20.62
N ASN A 249 -20.89 1.05 20.39
CA ASN A 249 -21.96 0.05 20.46
C ASN A 249 -21.84 -0.76 21.75
N LYS A 250 -22.70 -0.48 22.74
CA LYS A 250 -22.65 -1.14 24.04
C LYS A 250 -23.47 -2.44 24.12
N ASN A 251 -24.50 -2.63 23.28
CA ASN A 251 -25.50 -3.70 23.43
C ASN A 251 -25.85 -4.45 22.11
N GLY A 252 -25.08 -4.34 21.03
CA GLY A 252 -25.33 -5.07 19.78
C GLY A 252 -26.40 -4.41 18.88
N SER A 253 -27.42 -3.79 19.48
CA SER A 253 -28.44 -2.98 18.82
C SER A 253 -28.96 -1.88 19.77
N SER A 254 -29.22 -0.69 19.25
CA SER A 254 -29.89 0.41 19.97
C SER A 254 -31.13 0.82 19.18
N ALA A 255 -32.10 1.49 19.80
CA ALA A 255 -33.25 2.07 19.09
C ALA A 255 -32.86 3.06 17.96
N THR A 256 -31.58 3.45 17.88
CA THR A 256 -31.03 4.45 16.95
C THR A 256 -30.22 3.88 15.78
N PHE A 257 -29.77 2.62 15.85
CA PHE A 257 -29.07 1.94 14.75
C PHE A 257 -29.21 0.43 14.89
N GLU A 258 -29.41 -0.24 13.76
CA GLU A 258 -29.62 -1.68 13.68
C GLU A 258 -28.55 -2.31 12.80
N MET A 259 -27.99 -3.43 13.25
CA MET A 259 -27.17 -4.28 12.41
C MET A 259 -28.08 -4.87 11.33
N GLY A 260 -27.81 -4.53 10.08
CA GLY A 260 -28.53 -4.99 8.91
C GLY A 260 -28.12 -6.40 8.51
N THR A 261 -28.22 -6.69 7.21
CA THR A 261 -27.93 -8.01 6.67
C THR A 261 -26.46 -8.37 6.83
N LYS A 262 -26.21 -9.56 7.39
CA LYS A 262 -24.90 -10.20 7.34
C LYS A 262 -24.73 -10.81 5.96
N THR A 263 -23.83 -10.27 5.16
CA THR A 263 -23.47 -10.85 3.87
C THR A 263 -22.15 -11.57 4.01
N SER A 264 -22.15 -12.88 3.78
CA SER A 264 -20.89 -13.62 3.60
C SER A 264 -20.26 -13.14 2.30
N ILE A 265 -19.02 -12.65 2.37
CA ILE A 265 -18.22 -12.52 1.16
C ILE A 265 -17.91 -13.94 0.68
N PHE A 266 -17.78 -14.10 -0.62
CA PHE A 266 -17.42 -15.35 -1.30
C PHE A 266 -16.53 -16.27 -0.44
N GLY A 267 -16.98 -17.51 -0.20
CA GLY A 267 -16.26 -18.52 0.57
C GLY A 267 -16.69 -18.70 2.04
N ARG A 268 -16.36 -19.85 2.63
CA ARG A 268 -16.72 -20.25 4.00
C ARG A 268 -15.82 -19.64 5.10
N SER A 269 -14.99 -18.66 4.78
CA SER A 269 -13.80 -18.28 5.55
C SER A 269 -14.01 -17.11 6.51
N GLY A 270 -14.98 -17.20 7.43
CA GLY A 270 -15.01 -16.39 8.67
C GLY A 270 -15.11 -14.84 8.56
N LEU A 271 -14.81 -14.22 7.41
CA LEU A 271 -14.93 -12.80 7.12
C LEU A 271 -16.36 -12.51 6.67
N ASN A 272 -17.00 -11.62 7.39
CA ASN A 272 -18.38 -11.24 7.13
C ASN A 272 -18.41 -9.73 6.90
N VAL A 273 -19.20 -9.28 5.93
CA VAL A 273 -19.53 -7.86 5.82
C VAL A 273 -20.88 -7.65 6.45
N ASN A 274 -20.91 -6.78 7.43
CA ASN A 274 -22.14 -6.34 8.09
C ASN A 274 -22.49 -4.95 7.54
N SER A 275 -23.67 -4.80 6.96
CA SER A 275 -24.26 -3.47 6.77
C SER A 275 -24.87 -3.01 8.09
N TRP A 276 -24.68 -1.74 8.44
CA TRP A 276 -25.32 -1.14 9.61
C TRP A 276 -26.05 0.11 9.18
N ASP A 277 -27.34 0.15 9.52
CA ASP A 277 -28.22 1.25 9.20
C ASP A 277 -28.45 2.12 10.43
N PHE A 278 -28.02 3.37 10.33
CA PHE A 278 -28.21 4.40 11.33
C PHE A 278 -29.47 5.18 10.98
N LYS A 279 -30.53 5.01 11.78
CA LYS A 279 -31.86 5.61 11.52
C LYS A 279 -32.05 6.85 12.40
N GLN A 280 -31.72 8.02 11.87
CA GLN A 280 -31.89 9.33 12.54
C GLN A 280 -31.22 9.41 13.92
N MET A 281 -30.02 8.84 14.05
CA MET A 281 -29.27 8.90 15.30
C MET A 281 -28.87 10.35 15.60
N THR A 282 -29.20 10.85 16.79
CA THR A 282 -28.74 12.19 17.20
C THR A 282 -27.26 12.12 17.54
N VAL A 283 -26.43 12.82 16.78
CA VAL A 283 -24.97 12.84 16.95
C VAL A 283 -24.55 14.14 17.62
N LYS A 284 -23.70 14.03 18.63
CA LYS A 284 -23.09 15.20 19.29
C LYS A 284 -21.83 15.61 18.53
N PRO A 285 -21.52 16.91 18.42
CA PRO A 285 -20.27 17.37 17.79
C PRO A 285 -19.00 16.75 18.41
N SER A 286 -19.04 16.37 19.69
CA SER A 286 -17.93 15.72 20.40
C SER A 286 -17.58 14.31 19.87
N LEU A 287 -18.49 13.68 19.11
CA LEU A 287 -18.27 12.36 18.50
C LEU A 287 -17.57 12.46 17.14
N MET A 288 -17.50 13.66 16.55
CA MET A 288 -16.78 13.88 15.30
C MET A 288 -15.28 13.74 15.53
N LEU A 289 -14.62 12.97 14.67
CA LEU A 289 -13.18 12.84 14.64
C LEU A 289 -12.61 13.95 13.77
N GLY A 290 -11.69 14.75 14.31
CA GLY A 290 -11.14 15.92 13.63
C GLY A 290 -12.16 17.03 13.39
N LYS A 291 -11.88 17.89 12.41
CA LYS A 291 -12.79 18.93 11.92
C LYS A 291 -13.53 18.44 10.67
N LEU A 292 -14.59 19.16 10.28
CA LEU A 292 -15.34 18.86 9.06
C LEU A 292 -14.45 18.84 7.80
N GLU A 293 -13.44 19.69 7.75
CA GLU A 293 -12.48 19.79 6.64
C GLU A 293 -11.53 18.58 6.57
N ASP A 294 -11.31 17.93 7.71
CA ASP A 294 -10.41 16.79 7.82
C ASP A 294 -11.06 15.50 7.33
N GLY A 295 -12.39 15.41 7.25
CA GLY A 295 -13.04 14.13 6.99
C GLY A 295 -12.78 13.54 5.60
N LYS A 296 -12.50 14.35 4.58
CA LYS A 296 -11.96 13.85 3.30
C LYS A 296 -10.57 13.25 3.45
N LYS A 297 -9.72 13.84 4.30
CA LYS A 297 -8.37 13.35 4.58
C LYS A 297 -8.43 12.06 5.37
N ILE A 298 -9.23 12.03 6.43
CA ILE A 298 -9.50 10.82 7.23
C ILE A 298 -9.96 9.68 6.32
N LEU A 299 -10.85 9.97 5.37
CA LEU A 299 -11.30 8.96 4.42
C LEU A 299 -10.16 8.47 3.50
N GLN A 300 -9.36 9.38 2.95
CA GLN A 300 -8.20 9.01 2.13
C GLN A 300 -7.19 8.12 2.89
N GLU A 301 -6.93 8.40 4.17
CA GLU A 301 -6.07 7.56 5.01
C GLU A 301 -6.63 6.14 5.18
N THR A 302 -7.97 5.96 5.19
CA THR A 302 -8.58 4.62 5.25
C THR A 302 -8.52 3.84 3.95
N LEU A 303 -8.31 4.53 2.81
CA LEU A 303 -8.27 3.91 1.50
C LEU A 303 -6.93 3.18 1.27
N VAL A 304 -5.86 3.63 1.91
CA VAL A 304 -4.53 3.04 1.78
C VAL A 304 -4.39 1.87 2.75
N LYS A 305 -5.08 0.76 2.44
CA LYS A 305 -4.93 -0.48 3.20
C LYS A 305 -3.56 -1.09 2.93
N ARG A 306 -2.81 -1.34 3.98
CA ARG A 306 -1.49 -1.99 3.90
C ARG A 306 -1.76 -3.49 3.75
N ILE A 307 -1.50 -4.05 2.57
CA ILE A 307 -1.65 -5.48 2.27
C ILE A 307 -0.25 -6.08 2.22
N SER A 308 0.03 -7.08 3.06
CA SER A 308 1.36 -7.69 3.20
C SER A 308 1.28 -9.22 3.14
N PHE A 309 0.84 -9.79 2.01
CA PHE A 309 0.50 -11.23 1.93
C PHE A 309 1.00 -11.97 0.69
N GLY A 310 2.32 -12.03 0.49
CA GLY A 310 2.92 -12.89 -0.54
C GLY A 310 3.34 -14.27 -0.06
N ALA A 311 4.07 -14.32 1.06
CA ALA A 311 4.86 -15.49 1.45
C ALA A 311 4.02 -16.74 1.77
N ALA A 312 2.85 -16.59 2.40
CA ALA A 312 2.03 -17.73 2.81
C ALA A 312 1.53 -18.59 1.63
N VAL A 313 1.29 -17.97 0.47
CA VAL A 313 0.84 -18.70 -0.73
C VAL A 313 2.00 -19.45 -1.38
N VAL A 314 3.18 -18.81 -1.45
CA VAL A 314 4.40 -19.42 -2.01
C VAL A 314 4.81 -20.65 -1.21
N ASP A 315 4.78 -20.56 0.12
CA ASP A 315 5.11 -21.67 1.03
C ASP A 315 4.21 -22.88 0.75
N SER A 316 2.89 -22.68 0.79
CA SER A 316 1.88 -23.74 0.58
C SER A 316 2.02 -24.40 -0.81
N LEU A 317 2.22 -23.60 -1.86
CA LEU A 317 2.39 -24.11 -3.21
C LEU A 317 3.70 -24.90 -3.37
N SER A 318 4.78 -24.45 -2.72
CA SER A 318 6.07 -25.12 -2.75
C SER A 318 6.02 -26.48 -2.04
N GLU A 319 5.33 -26.57 -0.90
CA GLU A 319 5.10 -27.81 -0.17
C GLU A 319 4.35 -28.83 -1.03
N TYR A 320 3.26 -28.39 -1.67
CA TYR A 320 2.51 -29.21 -2.62
C TYR A 320 3.38 -29.70 -3.80
N CYS A 321 4.11 -28.79 -4.46
CA CYS A 321 4.94 -29.15 -5.60
C CYS A 321 6.07 -30.14 -5.26
N ASN A 322 6.56 -30.10 -4.03
CA ASN A 322 7.60 -31.01 -3.54
C ASN A 322 7.03 -32.40 -3.18
N GLY A 323 5.83 -32.45 -2.60
CA GLY A 323 5.18 -33.71 -2.20
C GLY A 323 4.48 -34.46 -3.32
N THR A 324 3.97 -33.75 -4.33
CA THR A 324 3.14 -34.34 -5.39
C THR A 324 3.97 -34.89 -6.54
N LEU A 325 3.78 -36.19 -6.82
CA LEU A 325 4.43 -36.90 -7.93
C LEU A 325 3.51 -36.94 -9.16
N HIS A 326 4.03 -36.51 -10.30
CA HIS A 326 3.40 -36.69 -11.61
C HIS A 326 4.38 -37.44 -12.53
N GLN A 327 3.92 -38.56 -13.12
CA GLN A 327 4.77 -39.42 -13.98
C GLN A 327 6.09 -39.84 -13.27
N ASN A 328 6.00 -40.20 -11.98
CA ASN A 328 7.13 -40.59 -11.12
C ASN A 328 8.19 -39.50 -10.89
N LEU A 329 7.90 -38.23 -11.19
CA LEU A 329 8.76 -37.09 -10.90
C LEU A 329 8.02 -36.07 -10.04
N PRO A 330 8.66 -35.48 -9.02
CA PRO A 330 8.07 -34.37 -8.28
C PRO A 330 7.75 -33.19 -9.21
N LEU A 331 6.59 -32.56 -9.01
CA LEU A 331 6.18 -31.38 -9.78
C LEU A 331 7.24 -30.28 -9.75
N ALA A 332 7.90 -30.09 -8.61
CA ALA A 332 9.00 -29.13 -8.43
C ALA A 332 10.17 -29.30 -9.41
N LYS A 333 10.36 -30.47 -10.02
CA LYS A 333 11.43 -30.67 -11.02
C LYS A 333 11.09 -30.12 -12.41
N ARG A 334 9.82 -29.86 -12.70
CA ARG A 334 9.36 -29.38 -14.01
C ARG A 334 9.67 -27.89 -14.21
N ASN A 335 10.23 -27.53 -15.36
CA ASN A 335 10.60 -26.14 -15.66
C ASN A 335 9.43 -25.13 -15.66
N PRO A 336 8.23 -25.45 -16.18
CA PRO A 336 7.08 -24.55 -16.08
C PRO A 336 6.69 -24.22 -14.63
N ILE A 337 6.73 -25.22 -13.75
CA ILE A 337 6.44 -25.06 -12.31
C ILE A 337 7.50 -24.16 -11.67
N LYS A 338 8.79 -24.40 -11.97
CA LYS A 338 9.86 -23.51 -11.49
C LYS A 338 9.66 -22.08 -11.94
N HIS A 339 9.31 -21.84 -13.21
CA HIS A 339 9.08 -20.48 -13.72
C HIS A 339 7.95 -19.76 -12.98
N LEU A 340 6.83 -20.45 -12.77
CA LEU A 340 5.67 -19.93 -12.04
C LEU A 340 6.01 -19.63 -10.57
N VAL A 341 6.69 -20.56 -9.88
CA VAL A 341 7.14 -20.35 -8.50
C VAL A 341 8.18 -19.23 -8.42
N THR A 342 9.11 -19.13 -9.38
CA THR A 342 10.07 -18.02 -9.47
C THR A 342 9.35 -16.68 -9.54
N LYS A 343 8.30 -16.56 -10.35
CA LYS A 343 7.57 -15.30 -10.50
C LYS A 343 6.85 -14.91 -9.21
N LEU A 344 6.18 -15.84 -8.55
CA LEU A 344 5.55 -15.60 -7.24
C LEU A 344 6.57 -15.25 -6.16
N ALA A 345 7.70 -15.97 -6.10
CA ALA A 345 8.75 -15.73 -5.13
C ALA A 345 9.44 -14.37 -5.34
N LEU A 346 9.72 -14.01 -6.60
CA LEU A 346 10.30 -12.73 -6.98
C LEU A 346 9.37 -11.57 -6.61
N ASN A 347 8.09 -11.68 -6.96
CA ASN A 347 7.10 -10.66 -6.60
C ASN A 347 6.89 -10.58 -5.07
N THR A 348 6.95 -11.70 -4.35
CA THR A 348 6.92 -11.69 -2.88
C THR A 348 8.13 -10.96 -2.31
N TYR A 349 9.34 -11.24 -2.81
CA TYR A 349 10.57 -10.56 -2.39
C TYR A 349 10.52 -9.05 -2.65
N VAL A 350 10.02 -8.63 -3.81
CA VAL A 350 9.87 -7.20 -4.14
C VAL A 350 8.87 -6.54 -3.20
N LEU A 351 7.70 -7.15 -2.98
CA LEU A 351 6.68 -6.61 -2.09
C LEU A 351 7.20 -6.47 -0.65
N GLU A 352 7.84 -7.52 -0.12
CA GLU A 352 8.48 -7.50 1.20
C GLU A 352 9.54 -6.38 1.28
N SER A 353 10.36 -6.25 0.23
CA SER A 353 11.38 -5.21 0.14
C SER A 353 10.77 -3.80 0.22
N MET A 354 9.69 -3.55 -0.52
CA MET A 354 8.96 -2.29 -0.50
C MET A 354 8.33 -2.01 0.87
N CYS A 355 7.65 -2.99 1.46
CA CYS A 355 6.97 -2.85 2.75
C CYS A 355 7.94 -2.46 3.87
N TYR A 356 9.03 -3.23 4.05
CA TYR A 356 10.01 -2.94 5.10
C TYR A 356 10.80 -1.65 4.83
N TYR A 357 11.03 -1.30 3.56
CA TYR A 357 11.65 -0.03 3.22
C TYR A 357 10.76 1.15 3.63
N VAL A 358 9.47 1.14 3.31
CA VAL A 358 8.51 2.18 3.75
C VAL A 358 8.31 2.17 5.27
N GLY A 359 8.28 1.00 5.89
CA GLY A 359 8.23 0.88 7.35
C GLY A 359 9.42 1.56 8.03
N GLY A 360 10.62 1.37 7.48
CA GLY A 360 11.81 2.07 7.97
C GLY A 360 11.79 3.58 7.74
N LEU A 361 11.28 4.04 6.59
CA LEU A 361 11.10 5.47 6.33
C LEU A 361 10.12 6.13 7.30
N HIS A 362 9.05 5.42 7.70
CA HIS A 362 8.14 5.86 8.77
C HIS A 362 8.86 5.97 10.12
N ASP A 363 9.66 4.97 10.49
CA ASP A 363 10.35 4.93 11.78
C ASP A 363 11.44 6.01 11.93
N GLU A 364 12.09 6.36 10.82
CA GLU A 364 13.21 7.29 10.77
C GLU A 364 12.78 8.72 10.41
N GLU A 365 11.50 8.93 10.09
CA GLU A 365 10.91 10.21 9.64
C GLU A 365 11.69 10.86 8.46
N PHE A 366 12.28 10.04 7.58
CA PHE A 366 13.11 10.50 6.47
C PHE A 366 12.32 11.25 5.38
N ILE A 367 11.04 10.90 5.22
CA ILE A 367 10.16 11.41 4.18
C ILE A 367 8.86 11.91 4.81
N LEU A 368 8.30 12.99 4.26
CA LEU A 368 7.10 13.63 4.80
C LEU A 368 5.78 13.04 4.29
N LEU A 369 5.74 12.55 3.05
CA LEU A 369 4.57 11.95 2.42
C LEU A 369 4.91 10.58 1.82
N LEU A 370 4.13 9.57 2.19
CA LEU A 370 4.26 8.18 1.73
C LEU A 370 3.01 7.68 1.02
N ASP A 371 2.08 8.57 0.68
CA ASP A 371 0.80 8.27 0.05
C ASP A 371 0.94 7.54 -1.29
N VAL A 372 1.92 7.92 -2.11
CA VAL A 372 2.20 7.27 -3.40
C VAL A 372 2.85 5.92 -3.19
N GLU A 373 3.86 5.83 -2.32
CA GLU A 373 4.58 4.60 -1.99
C GLU A 373 3.63 3.53 -1.44
N GLU A 374 2.78 3.88 -0.49
CA GLU A 374 1.82 2.96 0.10
C GLU A 374 0.74 2.53 -0.90
N ALA A 375 0.28 3.43 -1.79
CA ALA A 375 -0.64 3.07 -2.88
C ALA A 375 0.00 2.12 -3.90
N VAL A 376 1.29 2.31 -4.21
CA VAL A 376 2.07 1.40 -5.06
C VAL A 376 2.19 0.03 -4.40
N ILE A 377 2.51 -0.03 -3.10
CA ILE A 377 2.57 -1.30 -2.34
C ILE A 377 1.24 -2.03 -2.41
N HIS A 378 0.12 -1.33 -2.19
CA HIS A 378 -1.22 -1.91 -2.28
C HIS A 378 -1.48 -2.46 -3.68
N LYS A 379 -1.22 -1.67 -4.72
CA LYS A 379 -1.39 -2.08 -6.12
C LYS A 379 -0.56 -3.32 -6.45
N TYR A 380 0.69 -3.36 -5.98
CA TYR A 380 1.61 -4.46 -6.19
C TYR A 380 1.19 -5.73 -5.43
N ALA A 381 0.71 -5.58 -4.18
CA ALA A 381 0.14 -6.67 -3.40
C ALA A 381 -1.08 -7.30 -4.08
N ARG A 382 -1.99 -6.48 -4.63
CA ARG A 382 -3.12 -6.99 -5.43
C ARG A 382 -2.66 -7.76 -6.66
N HIS A 383 -1.63 -7.26 -7.36
CA HIS A 383 -1.07 -7.96 -8.50
C HIS A 383 -0.53 -9.35 -8.11
N LEU A 384 0.24 -9.41 -7.02
CA LEU A 384 0.75 -10.66 -6.46
C LEU A 384 -0.37 -11.62 -6.06
N LEU A 385 -1.42 -11.15 -5.40
CA LEU A 385 -2.56 -11.97 -4.99
C LEU A 385 -3.33 -12.55 -6.19
N SER A 386 -3.61 -11.72 -7.21
CA SER A 386 -4.23 -12.19 -8.46
C SER A 386 -3.36 -13.22 -9.18
N GLU A 387 -2.05 -12.98 -9.21
CA GLU A 387 -1.12 -13.93 -9.79
C GLU A 387 -1.03 -15.24 -9.00
N ALA A 388 -1.09 -15.15 -7.67
CA ALA A 388 -1.10 -16.30 -6.78
C ALA A 388 -2.33 -17.17 -7.01
N ILE A 389 -3.51 -16.58 -7.23
CA ILE A 389 -4.72 -17.32 -7.62
C ILE A 389 -4.49 -18.06 -8.94
N SER A 390 -4.13 -17.35 -10.01
CA SER A 390 -3.94 -17.97 -11.33
C SER A 390 -2.90 -19.08 -11.28
N SER A 391 -1.79 -18.82 -10.59
CA SER A 391 -0.69 -19.76 -10.42
C SER A 391 -1.10 -21.01 -9.64
N THR A 392 -1.87 -20.83 -8.56
CA THR A 392 -2.39 -21.94 -7.74
C THR A 392 -3.35 -22.79 -8.58
N VAL A 393 -4.25 -22.17 -9.33
CA VAL A 393 -5.18 -22.86 -10.23
C VAL A 393 -4.44 -23.62 -11.33
N ASP A 394 -3.41 -23.03 -11.95
CA ASP A 394 -2.63 -23.67 -13.02
C ASP A 394 -1.80 -24.87 -12.54
N VAL A 395 -1.30 -24.82 -11.29
CA VAL A 395 -0.48 -25.89 -10.72
C VAL A 395 -1.34 -27.03 -10.18
N ILE A 396 -2.42 -26.70 -9.48
CA ILE A 396 -3.23 -27.67 -8.74
C ILE A 396 -4.37 -28.20 -9.61
N GLY A 397 -5.03 -27.33 -10.38
CA GLY A 397 -6.16 -27.69 -11.23
C GLY A 397 -7.30 -28.36 -10.45
N VAL A 398 -7.74 -29.52 -10.94
CA VAL A 398 -8.85 -30.29 -10.34
C VAL A 398 -8.48 -30.89 -8.97
N ASP A 399 -7.18 -31.09 -8.71
CA ASP A 399 -6.71 -31.69 -7.46
C ASP A 399 -7.03 -30.81 -6.25
N ALA A 400 -7.40 -29.54 -6.44
CA ALA A 400 -7.79 -28.64 -5.34
C ALA A 400 -9.05 -29.12 -4.60
N ILE A 401 -9.88 -29.94 -5.26
CA ILE A 401 -11.11 -30.52 -4.67
C ILE A 401 -10.79 -31.76 -3.83
N THR A 402 -9.74 -32.50 -4.20
CA THR A 402 -9.40 -33.80 -3.62
C THR A 402 -8.18 -33.74 -2.71
N SER A 403 -7.39 -32.67 -2.76
CA SER A 403 -6.22 -32.48 -1.91
C SER A 403 -6.61 -32.29 -0.45
N ASP A 404 -5.89 -32.93 0.47
CA ASP A 404 -6.01 -32.71 1.92
C ASP A 404 -5.58 -31.27 2.35
N MET A 405 -5.04 -30.50 1.42
CA MET A 405 -4.66 -29.10 1.62
C MET A 405 -5.87 -28.19 1.40
N ASN A 406 -6.11 -27.25 2.30
CA ASN A 406 -7.23 -26.29 2.24
C ASN A 406 -7.01 -25.18 1.18
N PHE A 407 -6.68 -25.54 -0.06
CA PHE A 407 -6.47 -24.56 -1.14
C PHE A 407 -7.74 -23.81 -1.53
N ASP A 408 -8.92 -24.43 -1.41
CA ASP A 408 -10.20 -23.73 -1.57
C ASP A 408 -10.37 -22.60 -0.54
N GLU A 409 -10.01 -22.85 0.72
CA GLU A 409 -10.03 -21.81 1.77
C GLU A 409 -9.07 -20.67 1.42
N LEU A 410 -7.84 -21.00 1.02
CA LEU A 410 -6.83 -20.01 0.63
C LEU A 410 -7.29 -19.16 -0.58
N LEU A 411 -7.79 -19.79 -1.65
CA LEU A 411 -8.28 -19.09 -2.84
C LEU A 411 -9.46 -18.16 -2.51
N ASN A 412 -10.39 -18.64 -1.68
CA ASN A 412 -11.53 -17.85 -1.22
C ASN A 412 -11.10 -16.65 -0.36
N GLU A 413 -10.11 -16.82 0.52
CA GLU A 413 -9.52 -15.74 1.30
C GLU A 413 -8.91 -14.69 0.37
N ILE A 414 -8.05 -15.10 -0.56
CA ILE A 414 -7.41 -14.18 -1.52
C ILE A 414 -8.45 -13.39 -2.32
N MET A 415 -9.47 -14.06 -2.85
CA MET A 415 -10.56 -13.42 -3.57
C MET A 415 -11.32 -12.43 -2.69
N SER A 416 -11.61 -12.79 -1.44
CA SER A 416 -12.27 -11.89 -0.49
C SER A 416 -11.46 -10.62 -0.25
N THR A 417 -10.14 -10.72 -0.10
CA THR A 417 -9.27 -9.54 0.04
C THR A 417 -9.22 -8.68 -1.20
N LEU A 418 -9.17 -9.29 -2.39
CA LEU A 418 -9.22 -8.54 -3.65
C LEU A 418 -10.54 -7.79 -3.84
N LEU A 419 -11.65 -8.30 -3.31
CA LEU A 419 -12.95 -7.62 -3.33
C LEU A 419 -13.09 -6.51 -2.27
N LEU A 420 -12.43 -6.68 -1.12
CA LEU A 420 -12.49 -5.75 0.02
C LEU A 420 -11.49 -4.59 -0.05
N SER A 421 -10.55 -4.66 -0.98
CA SER A 421 -9.51 -3.65 -1.17
C SER A 421 -9.77 -2.84 -2.45
N ASN A 422 -9.17 -1.64 -2.53
CA ASN A 422 -9.42 -0.71 -3.63
C ASN A 422 -9.11 -1.35 -4.97
N THR A 423 -9.83 -0.97 -6.03
CA THR A 423 -9.58 -1.62 -7.31
C THR A 423 -8.26 -1.18 -7.91
N HIS A 424 -7.78 -2.01 -8.84
CA HIS A 424 -6.57 -1.69 -9.59
C HIS A 424 -6.69 -0.35 -10.32
N LEU A 425 -7.89 -0.03 -10.84
CA LEU A 425 -8.17 1.20 -11.57
C LEU A 425 -8.01 2.42 -10.67
N ASP A 426 -8.63 2.41 -9.49
CA ASP A 426 -8.57 3.55 -8.55
C ASP A 426 -7.14 3.83 -8.07
N LEU A 427 -6.40 2.76 -7.71
CA LEU A 427 -5.01 2.87 -7.25
C LEU A 427 -4.10 3.37 -8.38
N GLN A 428 -4.32 2.88 -9.59
CA GLN A 428 -3.58 3.31 -10.77
C GLN A 428 -3.75 4.81 -11.02
N ASP A 429 -5.01 5.26 -11.05
CA ASP A 429 -5.37 6.64 -11.30
C ASP A 429 -4.87 7.55 -10.19
N PHE A 430 -4.96 7.12 -8.92
CA PHE A 430 -4.42 7.83 -7.77
C PHE A 430 -2.91 8.04 -7.90
N VAL A 431 -2.13 6.96 -8.08
CA VAL A 431 -0.65 7.02 -8.17
C VAL A 431 -0.21 7.95 -9.30
N ALA A 432 -0.77 7.76 -10.50
CA ALA A 432 -0.39 8.56 -11.65
C ALA A 432 -0.79 10.04 -11.47
N THR A 433 -2.01 10.31 -11.01
CA THR A 433 -2.50 11.68 -10.81
C THR A 433 -1.67 12.43 -9.78
N GLN A 434 -1.33 11.82 -8.65
CA GLN A 434 -0.52 12.45 -7.60
C GLN A 434 0.87 12.85 -8.11
N VAL A 435 1.51 11.98 -8.89
CA VAL A 435 2.83 12.25 -9.47
C VAL A 435 2.75 13.30 -10.57
N ILE A 436 1.76 13.22 -11.48
CA ILE A 436 1.56 14.21 -12.55
C ILE A 436 1.30 15.60 -11.97
N ILE A 437 0.45 15.72 -10.95
CA ILE A 437 0.18 16.99 -10.26
C ILE A 437 1.47 17.53 -9.65
N SER A 438 2.26 16.68 -8.98
CA SER A 438 3.51 17.08 -8.34
C SER A 438 4.56 17.55 -9.35
N TYR A 439 4.67 16.85 -10.48
CA TYR A 439 5.53 17.24 -11.61
C TYR A 439 5.09 18.57 -12.21
N ALA A 440 3.80 18.71 -12.55
CA ALA A 440 3.24 19.91 -13.17
C ALA A 440 3.41 21.16 -12.27
N ASN A 441 3.25 20.97 -10.96
CA ASN A 441 3.43 22.00 -9.95
C ASN A 441 4.89 22.46 -9.83
N THR A 442 5.84 21.51 -9.87
CA THR A 442 7.27 21.80 -9.75
C THR A 442 7.82 22.48 -11.02
N ASN A 443 7.28 22.12 -12.18
CA ASN A 443 7.72 22.61 -13.50
C ASN A 443 6.73 23.62 -14.12
N ALA A 444 5.92 24.30 -13.31
CA ALA A 444 4.83 25.15 -13.80
C ALA A 444 5.33 26.29 -14.70
N ASP A 445 6.46 26.92 -14.36
CA ASP A 445 7.00 28.07 -15.10
C ASP A 445 7.60 27.67 -16.44
N SER A 446 8.34 26.55 -16.48
CA SER A 446 8.85 26.00 -17.73
C SER A 446 7.72 25.56 -18.64
N ILE A 447 6.74 24.80 -18.14
CA ILE A 447 5.59 24.32 -18.93
C ILE A 447 4.80 25.50 -19.52
N LYS A 448 4.61 26.60 -18.78
CA LYS A 448 3.96 27.82 -19.30
C LYS A 448 4.74 28.47 -20.45
N GLN A 449 6.05 28.60 -20.30
CA GLN A 449 6.92 29.15 -21.36
C GLN A 449 6.86 28.27 -22.62
N TRP A 450 6.93 26.94 -22.48
CA TRP A 450 6.87 26.00 -23.60
C TRP A 450 5.56 26.07 -24.37
N ARG A 451 4.42 26.22 -23.68
CA ARG A 451 3.10 26.36 -24.35
C ARG A 451 2.94 27.67 -25.11
N SER A 452 3.66 28.72 -24.72
CA SER A 452 3.66 29.99 -25.43
C SER A 452 4.59 30.00 -26.66
N PHE A 453 5.46 29.00 -26.77
CA PHE A 453 6.43 28.88 -27.85
C PHE A 453 5.85 28.11 -29.04
N ASP A 454 6.06 28.60 -30.26
CA ASP A 454 5.43 28.07 -31.47
C ASP A 454 5.87 26.61 -31.74
N LYS A 455 4.91 25.68 -31.73
CA LYS A 455 5.11 24.21 -31.81
C LYS A 455 5.94 23.80 -33.04
N ARG A 456 5.81 24.55 -34.14
CA ARG A 456 6.54 24.35 -35.41
C ARG A 456 8.02 24.71 -35.33
N LEU A 457 8.40 25.65 -34.47
CA LEU A 457 9.80 26.05 -34.28
C LEU A 457 10.53 25.03 -33.40
N TYR A 458 9.84 24.49 -32.39
CA TYR A 458 10.39 23.48 -31.47
C TYR A 458 10.76 22.16 -32.15
N GLU A 459 9.87 21.60 -32.97
CA GLU A 459 10.11 20.37 -33.74
C GLU A 459 11.30 20.51 -34.71
N ARG A 460 11.57 21.75 -35.16
CA ARG A 460 12.62 22.10 -36.10
C ARG A 460 13.96 22.44 -35.42
N ILE A 461 13.96 22.85 -34.15
CA ILE A 461 15.16 23.25 -33.37
C ILE A 461 15.72 22.09 -32.53
N PHE A 462 14.88 21.25 -31.92
CA PHE A 462 15.31 20.14 -31.05
C PHE A 462 15.14 18.79 -31.73
N GLY A 463 15.95 18.57 -32.78
CA GLY A 463 15.87 17.49 -33.76
C GLY A 463 15.25 16.16 -33.25
N HIS A 464 14.23 15.70 -33.96
CA HIS A 464 13.53 14.44 -33.71
C HIS A 464 14.46 13.22 -33.55
N VAL A 465 15.64 13.26 -34.15
CA VAL A 465 16.65 12.20 -34.10
C VAL A 465 17.39 12.19 -32.76
N GLU A 466 17.81 13.34 -32.25
CA GLU A 466 18.58 13.43 -31.00
C GLU A 466 17.73 13.05 -29.79
N LYS A 467 16.45 13.46 -29.78
CA LYS A 467 15.50 13.04 -28.74
C LYS A 467 15.14 11.56 -28.81
N ALA A 468 14.96 11.00 -30.00
CA ALA A 468 14.71 9.57 -30.16
C ALA A 468 15.93 8.72 -29.75
N ILE A 469 17.15 9.17 -30.10
CA ILE A 469 18.39 8.54 -29.65
C ILE A 469 18.48 8.60 -28.12
N SER A 470 18.26 9.77 -27.51
CA SER A 470 18.30 9.91 -26.04
C SER A 470 17.22 9.12 -25.31
N PHE A 471 16.09 8.82 -25.96
CA PHE A 471 15.05 7.96 -25.37
C PHE A 471 15.45 6.49 -25.37
N HIS A 472 16.09 6.01 -26.44
CA HIS A 472 16.58 4.64 -26.48
C HIS A 472 17.83 4.45 -25.61
N ASP A 473 18.74 5.43 -25.60
CA ASP A 473 20.00 5.40 -24.87
C ASP A 473 20.21 6.71 -24.07
N PRO A 474 19.57 6.84 -22.89
CA PRO A 474 19.68 8.02 -22.06
C PRO A 474 21.04 8.12 -21.38
N LYS A 475 21.57 9.34 -21.24
CA LYS A 475 22.81 9.58 -20.51
C LYS A 475 22.59 9.47 -19.00
N LEU A 476 23.51 8.82 -18.31
CA LEU A 476 23.57 8.79 -16.85
C LEU A 476 23.82 10.20 -16.30
N GLN A 477 23.10 10.57 -15.24
CA GLN A 477 23.13 11.90 -14.61
C GLN A 477 23.55 11.85 -13.14
N HIS A 478 23.06 10.85 -12.41
CA HIS A 478 23.21 10.65 -10.98
C HIS A 478 24.30 9.63 -10.64
N PHE A 479 24.68 8.76 -11.59
CA PHE A 479 25.67 7.69 -11.38
C PHE A 479 25.32 6.79 -10.19
N ILE A 480 24.06 6.32 -10.16
CA ILE A 480 23.47 5.58 -9.01
C ILE A 480 24.32 4.36 -8.62
N ALA A 481 24.99 3.73 -9.59
CA ALA A 481 25.83 2.55 -9.37
C ALA A 481 26.98 2.78 -8.37
N GLU A 482 27.42 4.03 -8.14
CA GLU A 482 28.47 4.33 -7.15
C GLU A 482 27.99 4.20 -5.69
N HIS A 483 26.67 4.14 -5.48
CA HIS A 483 26.05 4.07 -4.15
C HIS A 483 25.51 2.68 -3.79
N ALA A 484 25.64 1.71 -4.70
CA ALA A 484 25.18 0.34 -4.52
C ALA A 484 26.36 -0.65 -4.57
N HIS A 485 26.12 -1.91 -4.23
CA HIS A 485 27.14 -2.94 -4.39
C HIS A 485 27.54 -3.08 -5.88
N PRO A 486 28.84 -3.24 -6.24
CA PRO A 486 29.28 -3.25 -7.64
C PRO A 486 28.59 -4.30 -8.54
N SER A 487 28.18 -5.44 -7.97
CA SER A 487 27.42 -6.46 -8.71
C SER A 487 26.07 -5.94 -9.22
N LEU A 488 25.51 -4.90 -8.61
CA LEU A 488 24.20 -4.33 -8.98
C LEU A 488 24.31 -3.16 -9.96
N LYS A 489 25.50 -2.92 -10.54
CA LYS A 489 25.75 -1.83 -11.50
C LYS A 489 24.71 -1.78 -12.63
N GLU A 490 24.42 -2.90 -13.27
CA GLU A 490 23.43 -2.97 -14.35
C GLU A 490 22.01 -2.63 -13.87
N ALA A 491 21.64 -3.07 -12.65
CA ALA A 491 20.35 -2.74 -12.05
C ALA A 491 20.21 -1.24 -11.77
N CYS A 492 21.28 -0.60 -11.30
CA CYS A 492 21.32 0.85 -11.09
C CYS A 492 21.23 1.64 -12.40
N ILE A 493 21.95 1.21 -13.45
CA ILE A 493 21.88 1.81 -14.79
C ILE A 493 20.46 1.72 -15.33
N ASN A 494 19.85 0.55 -15.20
CA ASN A 494 18.47 0.32 -15.60
C ASN A 494 17.51 1.30 -14.91
N LEU A 495 17.63 1.49 -13.59
CA LEU A 495 16.79 2.44 -12.84
C LEU A 495 16.98 3.88 -13.35
N GLU A 496 18.23 4.29 -13.58
CA GLU A 496 18.54 5.64 -14.02
C GLU A 496 17.96 5.91 -15.42
N HIS A 497 18.02 4.91 -16.30
CA HIS A 497 17.43 4.98 -17.62
C HIS A 497 15.90 5.06 -17.57
N THR A 498 15.22 4.33 -16.67
CA THR A 498 13.76 4.39 -16.55
C THR A 498 13.29 5.72 -15.95
N MET A 499 14.02 6.26 -14.96
CA MET A 499 13.76 7.59 -14.40
C MET A 499 13.82 8.68 -15.47
N TRP A 500 14.90 8.69 -16.27
CA TRP A 500 15.08 9.67 -17.33
C TRP A 500 13.96 9.59 -18.38
N ARG A 501 13.61 8.39 -18.83
CA ARG A 501 12.55 8.20 -19.84
C ARG A 501 11.19 8.65 -19.33
N LEU A 502 10.89 8.38 -18.06
CA LEU A 502 9.65 8.81 -17.42
C LEU A 502 9.56 10.34 -17.37
N GLU A 503 10.61 11.02 -16.88
CA GLU A 503 10.66 12.49 -16.81
C GLU A 503 10.48 13.12 -18.21
N SER A 504 11.23 12.62 -19.19
CA SER A 504 11.17 13.08 -20.58
C SER A 504 9.76 12.95 -21.17
N LEU A 505 9.11 11.82 -20.92
CA LEU A 505 7.74 11.58 -21.39
C LEU A 505 6.72 12.45 -20.65
N LEU A 506 6.83 12.62 -19.33
CA LEU A 506 5.97 13.51 -18.54
C LEU A 506 6.07 14.96 -19.02
N ASN A 507 7.26 15.42 -19.37
CA ASN A 507 7.48 16.74 -19.96
C ASN A 507 6.74 16.88 -21.31
N LEU A 508 6.93 15.91 -22.20
CA LEU A 508 6.28 15.88 -23.52
C LEU A 508 4.75 15.92 -23.37
N LEU A 509 4.21 15.02 -22.56
CA LEU A 509 2.79 14.88 -22.23
C LEU A 509 2.18 16.21 -21.75
N LEU A 510 2.74 16.77 -20.68
CA LEU A 510 2.17 17.97 -20.05
C LEU A 510 2.31 19.22 -20.92
N SER A 511 3.34 19.27 -21.77
CA SER A 511 3.49 20.33 -22.75
C SER A 511 2.42 20.27 -23.85
N SER A 512 2.05 19.07 -24.32
CA SER A 512 1.14 18.88 -25.45
C SER A 512 -0.35 18.88 -25.09
N HIS A 513 -0.74 18.17 -24.03
CA HIS A 513 -2.16 17.94 -23.66
C HIS A 513 -2.57 18.65 -22.38
N GLY A 514 -1.59 18.93 -21.51
CA GLY A 514 -1.84 19.63 -20.26
C GLY A 514 -2.82 18.91 -19.34
N LYS A 515 -3.92 19.58 -18.94
CA LYS A 515 -4.82 19.05 -17.92
C LYS A 515 -5.65 17.85 -18.40
N SER A 516 -5.82 17.66 -19.71
CA SER A 516 -6.62 16.54 -20.24
C SER A 516 -5.97 15.17 -20.04
N ILE A 517 -4.70 15.12 -19.60
CA ILE A 517 -4.01 13.86 -19.31
C ILE A 517 -4.62 13.14 -18.11
N ILE A 518 -5.21 13.89 -17.18
CA ILE A 518 -5.83 13.31 -15.97
C ILE A 518 -7.06 12.46 -16.34
N SER A 519 -7.65 12.67 -17.51
CA SER A 519 -8.76 11.85 -18.02
C SER A 519 -8.33 10.70 -18.94
N ASP A 520 -7.04 10.58 -19.29
CA ASP A 520 -6.57 9.52 -20.20
C ASP A 520 -6.10 8.29 -19.41
N TYR A 521 -6.97 7.29 -19.33
CA TYR A 521 -6.73 6.04 -18.61
C TYR A 521 -5.45 5.30 -19.04
N ASN A 522 -5.16 5.24 -20.35
CA ASN A 522 -3.99 4.50 -20.84
C ASN A 522 -2.68 5.19 -20.46
N VAL A 523 -2.67 6.52 -20.50
CA VAL A 523 -1.51 7.32 -20.06
C VAL A 523 -1.30 7.16 -18.55
N LEU A 524 -2.37 7.26 -17.75
CA LEU A 524 -2.31 7.06 -16.30
C LEU A 524 -1.82 5.64 -15.96
N GLY A 525 -2.27 4.62 -16.68
CA GLY A 525 -1.84 3.24 -16.48
C GLY A 525 -0.36 3.00 -16.72
N ALA A 526 0.15 3.46 -17.86
CA ALA A 526 1.58 3.33 -18.16
C ALA A 526 2.46 4.12 -17.17
N ILE A 527 2.08 5.35 -16.81
CA ILE A 527 2.82 6.15 -15.82
C ILE A 527 2.83 5.45 -14.45
N SER A 528 1.66 5.02 -13.97
CA SER A 528 1.52 4.32 -12.70
C SER A 528 2.37 3.04 -12.66
N LYS A 529 2.43 2.28 -13.77
CA LYS A 529 3.22 1.06 -13.84
C LYS A 529 4.73 1.32 -13.82
N VAL A 530 5.19 2.39 -14.47
CA VAL A 530 6.61 2.78 -14.44
C VAL A 530 7.03 3.28 -13.05
N ILE A 531 6.17 4.03 -12.36
CA ILE A 531 6.41 4.45 -10.97
C ILE A 531 6.55 3.22 -10.06
N GLU A 532 5.66 2.25 -10.20
CA GLU A 532 5.72 0.96 -9.47
C GLU A 532 7.04 0.23 -9.70
N TYR A 533 7.50 0.14 -10.95
CA TYR A 533 8.79 -0.46 -11.30
C TYR A 533 9.98 0.30 -10.69
N ASN A 534 10.04 1.62 -10.84
CA ASN A 534 11.14 2.42 -10.29
C ASN A 534 11.24 2.27 -8.77
N PHE A 535 10.10 2.27 -8.07
CA PHE A 535 10.07 2.08 -6.63
C PHE A 535 10.53 0.66 -6.23
N GLY A 536 10.10 -0.38 -6.95
CA GLY A 536 10.58 -1.74 -6.71
C GLY A 536 12.07 -1.90 -6.97
N MET A 537 12.61 -1.24 -7.99
CA MET A 537 14.03 -1.30 -8.33
C MET A 537 14.87 -0.66 -7.22
N VAL A 538 14.50 0.54 -6.74
CA VAL A 538 15.21 1.21 -5.63
C VAL A 538 15.25 0.31 -4.39
N THR A 539 14.09 -0.22 -3.98
CA THR A 539 13.96 -0.99 -2.74
C THR A 539 14.70 -2.33 -2.79
N THR A 540 14.65 -3.04 -3.93
CA THR A 540 15.38 -4.31 -4.10
C THR A 540 16.88 -4.13 -4.26
N ILE A 541 17.35 -3.07 -4.94
CA ILE A 541 18.78 -2.78 -5.03
C ILE A 541 19.34 -2.39 -3.67
N ALA A 542 18.63 -1.54 -2.91
CA ALA A 542 19.03 -1.16 -1.55
C ALA A 542 19.11 -2.40 -0.64
N ARG A 543 18.08 -3.24 -0.63
CA ARG A 543 18.02 -4.46 0.19
C ARG A 543 19.15 -5.44 -0.13
N SER A 544 19.31 -5.78 -1.41
CA SER A 544 20.32 -6.75 -1.85
C SER A 544 21.75 -6.24 -1.68
N SER A 545 21.99 -4.95 -1.93
CA SER A 545 23.30 -4.31 -1.65
C SER A 545 23.67 -4.46 -0.18
N ARG A 546 22.72 -4.18 0.71
CA ARG A 546 22.90 -4.34 2.15
C ARG A 546 23.14 -5.80 2.53
N SER A 547 22.26 -6.71 2.12
CA SER A 547 22.30 -8.14 2.47
C SER A 547 23.67 -8.77 2.14
N TYR A 548 24.21 -8.45 0.96
CA TYR A 548 25.53 -8.89 0.56
C TYR A 548 26.64 -8.22 1.38
N SER A 549 26.56 -6.90 1.59
CA SER A 549 27.60 -6.13 2.30
C SER A 549 27.76 -6.55 3.77
N ILE A 550 26.68 -6.97 4.42
CA ILE A 550 26.71 -7.48 5.81
C ILE A 550 26.99 -8.99 5.89
N GLY A 551 27.10 -9.67 4.75
CA GLY A 551 27.44 -11.10 4.67
C GLY A 551 26.30 -12.05 5.09
N LEU A 552 25.03 -11.73 4.78
CA LEU A 552 23.94 -12.67 5.03
C LEU A 552 24.11 -13.95 4.19
N ARG A 553 23.69 -15.08 4.75
CA ARG A 553 23.85 -16.42 4.16
C ARG A 553 23.44 -16.52 2.69
N ASN A 554 22.37 -15.83 2.31
CA ASN A 554 21.79 -15.88 0.97
C ASN A 554 21.98 -14.56 0.19
N GLY A 555 22.93 -13.70 0.58
CA GLY A 555 23.14 -12.39 -0.05
C GLY A 555 23.41 -12.47 -1.56
N ASP A 556 24.15 -13.47 -2.02
CA ASP A 556 24.41 -13.73 -3.45
C ASP A 556 23.13 -14.02 -4.23
N LEU A 557 22.18 -14.72 -3.60
CA LEU A 557 20.90 -15.06 -4.18
C LEU A 557 19.99 -13.83 -4.24
N GLU A 558 20.02 -12.97 -3.21
CA GLU A 558 19.30 -11.68 -3.23
C GLU A 558 19.82 -10.75 -4.33
N ILE A 559 21.14 -10.71 -4.59
CA ILE A 559 21.69 -9.97 -5.74
C ILE A 559 21.11 -10.49 -7.05
N SER A 560 21.10 -11.82 -7.21
CA SER A 560 20.58 -12.44 -8.44
C SER A 560 19.09 -12.13 -8.66
N TRP A 561 18.30 -12.14 -7.58
CA TRP A 561 16.87 -11.80 -7.63
C TRP A 561 16.66 -10.33 -7.96
N ALA A 562 17.41 -9.42 -7.32
CA ALA A 562 17.34 -7.99 -7.59
C ALA A 562 17.72 -7.66 -9.05
N GLN A 563 18.77 -8.29 -9.58
CA GLN A 563 19.18 -8.13 -10.99
C GLN A 563 18.08 -8.60 -11.95
N LEU A 564 17.51 -9.78 -11.72
CA LEU A 564 16.43 -10.33 -12.54
C LEU A 564 15.23 -9.37 -12.56
N TYR A 565 14.75 -8.96 -11.38
CA TYR A 565 13.63 -8.04 -11.28
C TYR A 565 13.93 -6.70 -11.97
N CYS A 566 15.09 -6.10 -11.71
CA CYS A 566 15.44 -4.80 -12.29
C CYS A 566 15.54 -4.87 -13.82
N SER A 567 16.04 -5.98 -14.38
CA SER A 567 16.08 -6.17 -15.83
C SER A 567 14.67 -6.33 -16.42
N GLU A 568 13.78 -7.10 -15.79
CA GLU A 568 12.40 -7.27 -16.24
C GLU A 568 11.62 -5.95 -16.14
N ALA A 569 11.75 -5.25 -15.02
CA ALA A 569 11.13 -3.95 -14.77
C ALA A 569 11.60 -2.89 -15.79
N ALA A 570 12.89 -2.86 -16.14
CA ALA A 570 13.42 -1.97 -17.17
C ALA A 570 12.89 -2.28 -18.57
N ASN A 571 12.77 -3.56 -18.93
CA ASN A 571 12.22 -3.96 -20.22
C ASN A 571 10.72 -3.63 -20.32
N MET A 572 9.95 -3.91 -19.26
CA MET A 572 8.52 -3.63 -19.22
C MET A 572 8.23 -2.13 -19.20
N SER A 573 8.98 -1.35 -18.40
CA SER A 573 8.85 0.11 -18.40
C SER A 573 9.21 0.71 -19.77
N MET A 574 10.26 0.22 -20.44
CA MET A 574 10.58 0.62 -21.81
C MET A 574 9.43 0.33 -22.77
N ALA A 575 8.77 -0.84 -22.67
CA ALA A 575 7.61 -1.16 -23.49
C ALA A 575 6.44 -0.20 -23.24
N GLU A 576 6.12 0.09 -21.98
CA GLU A 576 5.03 1.02 -21.62
C GLU A 576 5.31 2.47 -22.03
N LEU A 577 6.54 2.96 -21.82
CA LEU A 577 6.92 4.31 -22.20
C LEU A 577 7.02 4.46 -23.72
N ARG A 578 7.52 3.43 -24.42
CA ARG A 578 7.58 3.42 -25.89
C ARG A 578 6.20 3.42 -26.51
N LYS A 579 5.28 2.63 -25.97
CA LYS A 579 3.86 2.69 -26.32
C LYS A 579 3.38 4.14 -26.31
N LEU A 580 3.52 4.83 -25.17
CA LEU A 580 3.12 6.23 -25.07
C LEU A 580 3.85 7.12 -26.09
N TYR A 581 5.18 7.00 -26.20
CA TYR A 581 6.00 7.81 -27.11
C TYR A 581 5.60 7.63 -28.60
N ASP A 582 5.41 6.38 -29.04
CA ASP A 582 4.99 6.04 -30.41
C ASP A 582 3.50 6.37 -30.64
N TYR A 583 2.64 6.19 -29.63
CA TYR A 583 1.22 6.59 -29.69
C TYR A 583 1.04 8.11 -29.75
N PHE A 584 1.94 8.91 -29.18
CA PHE A 584 1.96 10.37 -29.43
C PHE A 584 2.17 10.71 -30.90
N ARG A 585 2.72 9.80 -31.70
CA ARG A 585 2.80 9.95 -33.16
C ARG A 585 1.55 9.43 -33.89
N PHE A 586 0.72 8.62 -33.23
CA PHE A 586 -0.48 8.01 -33.79
C PHE A 586 -1.67 8.06 -32.81
N GLU A 587 -2.48 9.12 -32.88
CA GLU A 587 -3.69 9.39 -32.05
C GLU A 587 -4.82 8.32 -32.10
N ARG A 588 -4.59 7.10 -32.60
CA ARG A 588 -5.67 6.22 -33.07
C ARG A 588 -6.04 5.04 -32.17
N MET A 589 -5.20 4.60 -31.22
CA MET A 589 -5.50 3.36 -30.47
C MET A 589 -6.45 3.57 -29.29
N ASN A 590 -6.35 4.69 -28.57
CA ASN A 590 -7.21 4.94 -27.41
C ASN A 590 -8.68 5.12 -27.84
N SER A 591 -8.92 5.89 -28.90
CA SER A 591 -10.27 6.09 -29.45
C SER A 591 -10.89 4.80 -29.98
N LEU A 592 -10.11 3.86 -30.50
CA LEU A 592 -10.61 2.55 -30.92
C LEU A 592 -10.98 1.66 -29.73
N HIS A 593 -10.15 1.59 -28.69
CA HIS A 593 -10.47 0.82 -27.49
C HIS A 593 -11.75 1.33 -26.82
N CYS A 594 -11.90 2.65 -26.66
CA CYS A 594 -13.11 3.23 -26.09
C CYS A 594 -14.35 2.93 -26.95
N LYS A 595 -14.26 3.06 -28.28
CA LYS A 595 -15.38 2.76 -29.19
C LYS A 595 -15.85 1.29 -29.10
N ILE A 596 -14.91 0.36 -28.98
CA ILE A 596 -15.27 -1.07 -28.82
C ILE A 596 -15.98 -1.28 -27.48
N GLY A 597 -15.49 -0.68 -26.39
CA GLY A 597 -16.14 -0.71 -25.09
C GLY A 597 -17.55 -0.10 -25.12
N GLU A 598 -17.67 1.11 -25.69
CA GLU A 598 -18.94 1.81 -25.91
C GLU A 598 -19.94 0.94 -26.67
N SER A 599 -19.53 0.29 -27.77
CA SER A 599 -20.45 -0.57 -28.54
C SER A 599 -21.01 -1.75 -27.74
N VAL A 600 -20.22 -2.31 -26.83
CA VAL A 600 -20.67 -3.42 -25.96
C VAL A 600 -21.59 -2.90 -24.87
N LEU A 601 -21.30 -1.73 -24.30
CA LEU A 601 -22.10 -1.13 -23.23
C LEU A 601 -23.45 -0.62 -23.75
N ASP A 602 -23.46 0.07 -24.90
CA ASP A 602 -24.66 0.63 -25.52
C ASP A 602 -25.65 -0.47 -25.95
N THR A 603 -25.13 -1.61 -26.37
CA THR A 603 -25.95 -2.78 -26.74
C THR A 603 -26.31 -3.65 -25.55
N GLY A 604 -25.71 -3.42 -24.37
CA GLY A 604 -25.90 -4.23 -23.17
C GLY A 604 -25.34 -5.66 -23.29
N GLY A 605 -24.44 -5.92 -24.24
CA GLY A 605 -23.93 -7.26 -24.51
C GLY A 605 -22.89 -7.33 -25.63
N TYR A 606 -22.40 -8.55 -25.89
CA TYR A 606 -21.48 -8.79 -27.00
C TYR A 606 -22.22 -8.56 -28.34
N CYS A 607 -21.85 -7.49 -29.05
CA CYS A 607 -22.57 -6.97 -30.21
C CYS A 607 -22.14 -7.58 -31.55
N ILE A 608 -21.04 -8.35 -31.58
CA ILE A 608 -20.56 -8.96 -32.82
C ILE A 608 -21.35 -10.24 -33.08
N GLU A 609 -21.90 -10.33 -34.28
CA GLU A 609 -22.67 -11.49 -34.70
C GLU A 609 -21.82 -12.77 -34.65
N SER A 610 -22.50 -13.88 -34.41
CA SER A 610 -21.86 -15.19 -34.47
C SER A 610 -21.24 -15.41 -35.86
N PRO A 611 -20.05 -16.03 -35.97
CA PRO A 611 -19.43 -16.32 -37.27
C PRO A 611 -20.28 -17.19 -38.22
N ILE A 612 -21.35 -17.81 -37.73
CA ILE A 612 -22.29 -18.61 -38.52
C ILE A 612 -23.51 -17.82 -39.04
N THR A 613 -23.68 -16.57 -38.61
CA THR A 613 -24.76 -15.70 -39.08
C THR A 613 -24.55 -15.36 -40.55
N ARG A 614 -25.64 -15.36 -41.34
CA ARG A 614 -25.63 -15.01 -42.77
C ARG A 614 -26.72 -13.99 -43.05
N ASN A 615 -26.40 -13.02 -43.89
CA ASN A 615 -27.41 -12.17 -44.53
C ASN A 615 -28.02 -12.99 -45.68
N TRP A 616 -29.30 -13.32 -45.57
CA TRP A 616 -30.06 -14.07 -46.58
C TRP A 616 -30.79 -13.14 -47.54
#